data_AF-A0A1F8SCX6-F1
#
_entry.id   AF-A0A1F8SCX6-F1
#
_cell.length_a   1.000
_cell.length_b   1.000
_cell.length_c   1.000
_cell.angle_alpha   90.00
_cell.angle_beta   90.00
_cell.angle_gamma   90.00
#
_symmetry.space_group_name_H-M   'P 1'
#
loop_
_entity.id
_entity.type
_entity.pdbx_description
1 polymer ?
#
loop_
_entity_poly.entity_id
_entity_poly.type
_entity_poly.pdbx_seq_one_letter_code
_entity_poly.pdbx_strand_id
1 'polypeptide(L)'
;MTDPNPLPAPPPTPGERRLSHPPSDRFRAAEATRATAVPAPDPAASVARGLAIVVTVAILGAVTIVLLGGVLTLTAGLVIVAGLTGWGIAAGLRFGAGRQLRPRRRVVAAVVLAIGAVALGQLGLWQYARIEGGVLPPLEYLAEVFGLLVPGQFAAAAVVAWLAAR
;
A
#
# COMPACT_ATOMS: atom_id res chain seq x y z
N MET A 1 73.76 20.58 24.95
CA MET A 1 73.21 21.19 23.72
C MET A 1 71.78 21.56 24.07
N THR A 2 71.56 22.81 24.45
CA THR A 2 70.36 23.27 25.16
C THR A 2 69.48 24.02 24.18
N ASP A 3 68.24 23.58 24.00
CA ASP A 3 67.28 24.22 23.08
C ASP A 3 67.01 25.67 23.51
N PRO A 4 67.06 26.66 22.59
CA PRO A 4 66.72 28.02 22.91
C PRO A 4 65.23 28.13 23.24
N ASN A 5 64.95 28.71 24.40
CA ASN A 5 63.61 29.01 24.91
C ASN A 5 62.74 29.70 23.84
N PRO A 6 61.54 29.18 23.50
CA PRO A 6 60.67 29.82 22.50
C PRO A 6 60.23 31.20 23.01
N LEU A 7 60.42 32.21 22.17
CA LEU A 7 60.04 33.59 22.48
C LEU A 7 58.51 33.70 22.69
N PRO A 8 58.07 34.52 23.67
CA PRO A 8 56.64 34.73 23.92
C PRO A 8 55.97 35.36 22.69
N ALA A 9 54.78 34.85 22.34
CA ALA A 9 54.00 35.36 21.23
C ALA A 9 53.66 36.85 21.41
N PRO A 10 53.72 37.68 20.35
CA PRO A 10 53.44 39.10 20.44
C PRO A 10 51.99 39.35 20.87
N PRO A 11 51.73 40.44 21.63
CA PRO A 11 50.38 40.78 22.06
C PRO A 11 49.49 41.13 20.86
N PRO A 12 48.19 40.76 20.89
CA PRO A 12 47.27 41.00 19.79
C PRO A 12 47.12 42.50 19.52
N THR A 13 47.17 42.89 18.25
CA THR A 13 47.07 44.28 17.81
C THR A 13 45.61 44.77 17.97
N PRO A 14 45.36 45.96 18.55
CA PRO A 14 44.00 46.49 18.72
C PRO A 14 43.33 46.69 17.34
N GLY A 15 42.36 45.84 17.01
CA GLY A 15 41.65 45.89 15.71
C GLY A 15 41.51 44.53 15.02
N GLU A 16 42.26 43.51 15.42
CA GLU A 16 42.07 42.15 14.91
C GLU A 16 40.76 41.54 15.47
N ARG A 17 39.64 41.74 14.77
CA ARG A 17 38.44 40.92 14.98
C ARG A 17 38.73 39.50 14.50
N ARG A 18 39.35 38.69 15.35
CA ARG A 18 39.38 37.24 15.16
C ARG A 18 37.95 36.74 15.17
N LEU A 19 37.48 36.23 14.03
CA LEU A 19 36.21 35.52 13.97
C LEU A 19 36.31 34.34 14.95
N SER A 20 35.37 34.26 15.90
CA SER A 20 35.32 33.19 16.90
C SER A 20 35.20 31.80 16.25
N HIS A 21 34.70 31.75 15.01
CA HIS A 21 34.60 30.55 14.20
C HIS A 21 35.08 30.79 12.76
N PRO A 22 35.79 29.81 12.17
CA PRO A 22 36.17 29.87 10.78
C PRO A 22 34.92 29.93 9.87
N PRO A 23 34.96 30.72 8.78
CA PRO A 23 33.82 30.86 7.86
C PRO A 23 33.29 29.52 7.30
N SER A 24 34.16 28.51 7.23
CA SER A 24 33.85 27.15 6.77
C SER A 24 32.85 26.39 7.64
N ASP A 25 32.64 26.79 8.90
CA ASP A 25 31.72 26.09 9.80
C ASP A 25 30.26 26.17 9.32
N ARG A 26 29.91 27.24 8.60
CA ARG A 26 28.60 27.41 7.96
C ARG A 26 28.33 26.32 6.92
N PHE A 27 29.38 25.96 6.16
CA PHE A 27 29.30 24.94 5.13
C PHE A 27 29.31 23.54 5.74
N ARG A 28 30.14 23.28 6.77
CA ARG A 28 30.13 22.00 7.49
C ARG A 28 28.80 21.70 8.16
N ALA A 29 28.14 22.69 8.74
CA ALA A 29 26.80 22.52 9.32
C ALA A 29 25.77 22.17 8.22
N ALA A 30 25.84 22.83 7.06
CA ALA A 30 24.97 22.52 5.93
C ALA A 30 25.26 21.14 5.30
N GLU A 31 26.53 20.75 5.23
CA GLU A 31 26.99 19.43 4.77
C GLU A 31 26.51 18.33 5.71
N ALA A 32 26.69 18.50 7.03
CA ALA A 32 26.20 17.57 8.03
C ALA A 32 24.67 17.44 8.01
N THR A 33 23.97 18.55 7.76
CA THR A 33 22.50 18.55 7.58
C THR A 33 22.08 17.81 6.30
N ARG A 34 22.83 17.96 5.19
CA ARG A 34 22.56 17.22 3.95
C ARG A 34 22.95 15.74 4.03
N ALA A 35 24.03 15.42 4.72
CA ALA A 35 24.49 14.04 4.93
C ALA A 35 23.53 13.25 5.83
N THR A 36 22.82 13.93 6.73
CA THR A 36 21.75 13.34 7.56
C THR A 36 20.36 13.49 6.93
N ALA A 37 20.22 14.26 5.85
CA ALA A 37 18.97 14.37 5.11
C ALA A 37 18.71 13.06 4.38
N VAL A 38 17.85 12.23 4.98
CA VAL A 38 17.30 11.04 4.33
C VAL A 38 16.66 11.50 3.02
N PRO A 39 17.04 10.91 1.86
CA PRO A 39 16.46 11.29 0.58
C PRO A 39 14.94 11.17 0.68
N ALA A 40 14.24 12.23 0.24
CA ALA A 40 12.80 12.24 0.27
C ALA A 40 12.27 11.02 -0.50
N PRO A 41 11.40 10.20 0.10
CA PRO A 41 10.91 8.99 -0.57
C PRO A 41 10.23 9.37 -1.88
N ASP A 42 10.57 8.65 -2.95
CA ASP A 42 9.99 8.89 -4.27
C ASP A 42 8.47 8.64 -4.22
N PRO A 43 7.64 9.66 -4.48
CA PRO A 43 6.19 9.52 -4.46
C PRO A 43 5.70 8.46 -5.47
N ALA A 44 6.38 8.26 -6.59
CA ALA A 44 6.00 7.27 -7.61
C ALA A 44 6.22 5.84 -7.10
N ALA A 45 7.35 5.59 -6.42
CA ALA A 45 7.66 4.30 -5.80
C ALA A 45 6.62 3.92 -4.73
N SER A 46 6.10 4.90 -3.96
CA SER A 46 5.04 4.66 -2.97
C SER A 46 3.73 4.20 -3.62
N VAL A 47 3.30 4.85 -4.72
CA VAL A 47 2.08 4.48 -5.45
C VAL A 47 2.21 3.07 -6.03
N ALA A 48 3.34 2.78 -6.69
CA ALA A 48 3.61 1.48 -7.29
C ALA A 48 3.55 0.36 -6.24
N ARG A 49 4.17 0.58 -5.08
CA ARG A 49 4.10 -0.38 -3.95
C ARG A 49 2.67 -0.56 -3.44
N GLY A 50 1.90 0.51 -3.34
CA GLY A 50 0.48 0.46 -2.98
C GLY A 50 -0.34 -0.39 -3.93
N LEU A 51 -0.20 -0.12 -5.23
CA LEU A 51 -0.88 -0.88 -6.28
C LEU A 51 -0.46 -2.35 -6.27
N ALA A 52 0.82 -2.65 -6.11
CA ALA A 52 1.31 -4.02 -6.03
C ALA A 52 0.67 -4.79 -4.85
N ILE A 53 0.56 -4.16 -3.67
CA ILE A 53 -0.12 -4.75 -2.52
C ILE A 53 -1.60 -4.99 -2.82
N VAL A 54 -2.28 -4.00 -3.38
CA VAL A 54 -3.71 -4.09 -3.70
C VAL A 54 -3.99 -5.20 -4.73
N VAL A 55 -3.20 -5.27 -5.79
CA VAL A 55 -3.30 -6.33 -6.81
C VAL A 55 -3.05 -7.69 -6.18
N THR A 56 -2.02 -7.81 -5.34
CA THR A 56 -1.72 -9.07 -4.63
C THR A 56 -2.90 -9.52 -3.76
N VAL A 57 -3.46 -8.61 -2.96
CA VAL A 57 -4.62 -8.92 -2.11
C VAL A 57 -5.84 -9.29 -2.95
N ALA A 58 -6.10 -8.58 -4.04
CA ALA A 58 -7.22 -8.87 -4.94
C ALA A 58 -7.11 -10.27 -5.55
N ILE A 59 -5.90 -10.64 -6.04
CA ILE A 59 -5.64 -11.97 -6.59
C ILE A 59 -5.80 -13.05 -5.51
N LEU A 60 -5.20 -12.86 -4.33
CA LEU A 60 -5.31 -13.83 -3.24
C LEU A 60 -6.76 -14.03 -2.78
N GLY A 61 -7.53 -12.95 -2.68
CA GLY A 61 -8.95 -13.00 -2.35
C GLY A 61 -9.76 -13.77 -3.39
N ALA A 62 -9.54 -13.48 -4.69
CA ALA A 62 -10.19 -14.20 -5.78
C ALA A 62 -9.84 -15.69 -5.78
N VAL A 63 -8.56 -16.05 -5.63
CA VAL A 63 -8.10 -17.46 -5.56
C VAL A 63 -8.73 -18.16 -4.36
N THR A 64 -8.78 -17.50 -3.20
CA THR A 64 -9.36 -18.07 -1.98
C THR A 64 -10.86 -18.34 -2.15
N ILE A 65 -11.60 -17.44 -2.82
CA ILE A 65 -13.02 -17.67 -3.18
C ILE A 65 -13.17 -18.91 -4.06
N VAL A 66 -12.32 -19.07 -5.09
CA VAL A 66 -12.36 -20.22 -6.00
C VAL A 66 -12.07 -21.52 -5.26
N LEU A 67 -11.04 -21.56 -4.42
CA LEU A 67 -10.68 -22.76 -3.66
C LEU A 67 -11.76 -23.16 -2.67
N LEU A 68 -12.30 -22.20 -1.91
CA LEU A 68 -13.35 -22.47 -0.92
C LEU A 68 -14.66 -22.90 -1.59
N GLY A 69 -15.11 -22.15 -2.59
CA GLY A 69 -16.41 -22.37 -3.23
C GLY A 69 -16.41 -23.54 -4.21
N GLY A 70 -15.32 -23.73 -4.96
CA GLY A 70 -15.21 -24.75 -6.00
C GLY A 70 -14.66 -26.06 -5.47
N VAL A 71 -13.48 -26.03 -4.86
CA VAL A 71 -12.78 -27.26 -4.44
C VAL A 71 -13.31 -27.80 -3.11
N LEU A 72 -13.52 -26.92 -2.13
CA LEU A 72 -13.97 -27.33 -0.79
C LEU A 72 -15.49 -27.29 -0.62
N THR A 73 -16.24 -26.74 -1.59
CA THR A 73 -17.70 -26.57 -1.54
C THR A 73 -18.21 -25.81 -0.29
N LEU A 74 -17.36 -24.98 0.33
CA LEU A 74 -17.67 -24.18 1.52
C LEU A 74 -18.23 -22.82 1.12
N THR A 75 -19.55 -22.67 1.16
CA THR A 75 -20.24 -21.43 0.77
C THR A 75 -20.33 -20.39 1.88
N ALA A 76 -20.53 -20.83 3.13
CA ALA A 76 -20.74 -19.93 4.28
C ALA A 76 -19.56 -18.97 4.55
N GLY A 77 -18.32 -19.42 4.30
CA GLY A 77 -17.12 -18.61 4.54
C GLY A 77 -16.87 -17.54 3.47
N LEU A 78 -17.51 -17.61 2.30
CA LEU A 78 -17.18 -16.75 1.16
C LEU A 78 -17.53 -15.28 1.41
N VAL A 79 -18.60 -14.99 2.15
CA VAL A 79 -18.98 -13.61 2.50
C VAL A 79 -17.92 -12.97 3.41
N ILE A 80 -17.37 -13.74 4.35
CA ILE A 80 -16.30 -13.29 5.24
C ILE A 80 -15.04 -13.01 4.43
N VAL A 81 -14.65 -13.92 3.54
CA VAL A 81 -13.49 -13.74 2.65
C VAL A 81 -13.66 -12.52 1.75
N ALA A 82 -14.86 -12.30 1.19
CA ALA A 82 -15.16 -11.12 0.38
C ALA A 82 -15.00 -9.82 1.18
N GLY A 83 -15.51 -9.79 2.42
CA GLY A 83 -15.32 -8.67 3.35
C GLY A 83 -13.84 -8.43 3.67
N LEU A 84 -13.09 -9.48 4.01
CA LEU A 84 -11.64 -9.41 4.29
C LEU A 84 -10.84 -8.93 3.08
N THR A 85 -11.22 -9.35 1.87
CA THR A 85 -10.60 -8.90 0.62
C THR A 85 -10.85 -7.40 0.41
N GLY A 86 -12.09 -6.94 0.61
CA GLY A 86 -12.43 -5.52 0.55
C GLY A 86 -11.67 -4.68 1.58
N TRP A 87 -11.55 -5.18 2.81
CA TRP A 87 -10.73 -4.57 3.86
C TRP A 87 -9.26 -4.46 3.46
N GLY A 88 -8.66 -5.57 2.98
CA GLY A 88 -7.26 -5.62 2.60
C GLY A 88 -6.92 -4.69 1.42
N ILE A 89 -7.82 -4.56 0.45
CA ILE A 89 -7.70 -3.60 -0.66
C ILE A 89 -7.72 -2.16 -0.14
N ALA A 90 -8.67 -1.83 0.75
CA ALA A 90 -8.75 -0.50 1.35
C ALA A 90 -7.50 -0.17 2.19
N ALA A 91 -6.99 -1.14 2.96
CA ALA A 91 -5.76 -1.03 3.71
C ALA A 91 -4.55 -0.79 2.78
N GLY A 92 -4.39 -1.58 1.72
CA GLY A 92 -3.32 -1.43 0.73
C GLY A 92 -3.32 -0.03 0.07
N LEU A 93 -4.51 0.47 -0.30
CA LEU A 93 -4.66 1.82 -0.85
C LEU A 93 -4.29 2.91 0.17
N ARG A 94 -4.63 2.73 1.44
CA ARG A 94 -4.25 3.67 2.52
C ARG A 94 -2.75 3.72 2.73
N PHE A 95 -2.08 2.56 2.78
CA PHE A 95 -0.65 2.50 3.04
C PHE A 95 0.20 2.98 1.87
N GLY A 96 -0.19 2.69 0.62
CA GLY A 96 0.64 3.03 -0.54
C GLY A 96 0.30 4.33 -1.27
N ALA A 97 -0.99 4.71 -1.33
CA ALA A 97 -1.47 5.86 -2.10
C ALA A 97 -2.26 6.88 -1.26
N GLY A 98 -2.33 6.69 0.06
CA GLY A 98 -3.25 7.43 0.95
C GLY A 98 -3.03 8.94 0.98
N ARG A 99 -1.80 9.41 0.75
CA ARG A 99 -1.44 10.85 0.76
C ARG A 99 -1.66 11.54 -0.60
N GLN A 100 -1.68 10.79 -1.70
CA GLN A 100 -1.83 11.36 -3.05
C GLN A 100 -3.27 11.36 -3.54
N LEU A 101 -4.09 10.42 -3.05
CA LEU A 101 -5.50 10.32 -3.42
C LEU A 101 -6.39 11.16 -2.52
N ARG A 102 -7.29 11.95 -3.13
CA ARG A 102 -8.38 12.60 -2.40
C ARG A 102 -9.24 11.54 -1.69
N PRO A 103 -9.75 11.80 -0.48
CA PRO A 103 -10.51 10.81 0.30
C PRO A 103 -11.66 10.17 -0.47
N ARG A 104 -12.46 10.97 -1.21
CA ARG A 104 -13.56 10.45 -2.04
C ARG A 104 -13.08 9.50 -3.14
N ARG A 105 -11.98 9.83 -3.83
CA ARG A 105 -11.43 8.98 -4.91
C ARG A 105 -10.87 7.68 -4.35
N ARG A 106 -10.23 7.72 -3.18
CA ARG A 106 -9.73 6.52 -2.49
C ARG A 106 -10.86 5.56 -2.15
N VAL A 107 -11.97 6.06 -1.62
CA VAL A 107 -13.16 5.25 -1.29
C VAL A 107 -13.75 4.60 -2.54
N VAL A 108 -13.97 5.38 -3.61
CA VAL A 108 -14.49 4.85 -4.88
C VAL A 108 -13.56 3.78 -5.46
N ALA A 109 -12.24 4.04 -5.50
CA ALA A 109 -11.26 3.08 -5.98
C ALA A 109 -11.26 1.79 -5.15
N ALA A 110 -11.31 1.89 -3.82
CA ALA A 110 -11.35 0.72 -2.94
C ALA A 110 -12.59 -0.14 -3.21
N VAL A 111 -13.78 0.48 -3.33
CA VAL A 111 -15.04 -0.22 -3.61
C VAL A 111 -15.01 -0.88 -4.98
N VAL A 112 -14.59 -0.16 -6.04
CA VAL A 112 -14.52 -0.71 -7.40
C VAL A 112 -13.53 -1.88 -7.47
N LEU A 113 -12.36 -1.76 -6.86
CA LEU A 113 -11.37 -2.84 -6.85
C LEU A 113 -11.83 -4.05 -6.03
N ALA A 114 -12.52 -3.83 -4.90
CA ALA A 114 -13.10 -4.90 -4.11
C ALA A 114 -14.19 -5.66 -4.88
N ILE A 115 -15.10 -4.95 -5.55
CA ILE A 115 -16.10 -5.54 -6.43
C ILE A 115 -15.42 -6.31 -7.57
N GLY A 116 -14.41 -5.73 -8.20
CA GLY A 116 -13.64 -6.37 -9.27
C GLY A 116 -12.98 -7.67 -8.81
N ALA A 117 -12.37 -7.68 -7.63
CA ALA A 117 -11.74 -8.87 -7.06
C ALA A 117 -12.77 -10.00 -6.80
N VAL A 118 -13.92 -9.67 -6.21
CA VAL A 118 -15.01 -10.65 -6.01
C VAL A 118 -15.53 -11.16 -7.35
N ALA A 119 -15.76 -10.28 -8.33
CA ALA A 119 -16.19 -10.67 -9.67
C ALA A 119 -15.21 -11.65 -10.33
N LEU A 120 -13.90 -11.41 -10.20
CA LEU A 120 -12.88 -12.34 -10.68
C LEU A 120 -12.93 -13.69 -9.97
N GLY A 121 -13.16 -13.72 -8.65
CA GLY A 121 -13.39 -14.96 -7.91
C GLY A 121 -14.62 -15.73 -8.41
N GLN A 122 -15.73 -15.03 -8.68
CA GLN A 122 -16.95 -15.63 -9.22
C GLN A 122 -16.74 -16.18 -10.64
N LEU A 123 -16.03 -15.45 -11.50
CA LEU A 123 -15.64 -15.94 -12.83
C LEU A 123 -14.73 -17.16 -12.75
N GLY A 124 -13.84 -17.21 -11.76
CA GLY A 124 -13.00 -18.38 -11.49
C GLY A 124 -13.81 -19.61 -11.08
N LEU A 125 -14.83 -19.44 -10.22
CA LEU A 125 -15.75 -20.51 -9.83
C LEU A 125 -16.52 -21.04 -11.04
N TRP A 126 -17.03 -20.15 -11.88
CA TRP A 126 -17.68 -20.53 -13.12
C TRP A 126 -16.72 -21.28 -14.05
N GLN A 127 -15.50 -20.79 -14.25
CA GLN A 127 -14.52 -21.48 -15.10
C GLN A 127 -14.12 -22.85 -14.56
N TYR A 128 -14.00 -22.98 -13.25
CA TYR A 128 -13.76 -24.27 -12.60
C TYR A 128 -14.90 -25.26 -12.91
N ALA A 129 -16.16 -24.84 -12.76
CA ALA A 129 -17.31 -25.67 -13.10
C ALA A 129 -17.40 -26.02 -14.60
N ARG A 130 -16.98 -25.12 -15.50
CA ARG A 130 -16.89 -25.40 -16.95
C ARG A 130 -15.90 -26.52 -17.25
N ILE A 131 -14.77 -26.57 -16.55
CA ILE A 131 -13.75 -27.62 -16.70
C ILE A 131 -14.29 -28.96 -16.21
N GLU A 132 -15.15 -28.97 -15.19
CA GLU A 132 -15.84 -30.17 -14.69
C GLU A 132 -16.99 -30.65 -15.59
N GLY A 133 -17.21 -29.99 -16.74
CA GLY A 133 -18.25 -30.35 -17.70
C GLY A 133 -19.56 -29.60 -17.54
N GLY A 134 -19.63 -28.61 -16.65
CA GLY A 134 -20.77 -27.71 -16.53
C GLY A 134 -21.03 -26.97 -17.84
N VAL A 135 -22.29 -26.81 -18.24
CA VAL A 135 -22.69 -26.17 -19.51
C VAL A 135 -23.34 -24.80 -19.33
N LEU A 136 -23.61 -24.41 -18.09
CA LEU A 136 -24.34 -23.18 -17.79
C LEU A 136 -23.50 -21.92 -18.11
N PRO A 137 -24.14 -20.88 -18.67
CA PRO A 137 -23.59 -19.53 -18.74
C PRO A 137 -23.25 -18.98 -17.35
N PRO A 138 -22.34 -17.99 -17.24
CA PRO A 138 -21.86 -17.50 -15.95
C PRO A 138 -22.97 -17.02 -15.01
N LEU A 139 -23.91 -16.20 -15.50
CA LEU A 139 -24.95 -15.61 -14.66
C LEU A 139 -25.97 -16.65 -14.19
N GLU A 140 -26.36 -17.58 -15.07
CA GLU A 140 -27.28 -18.67 -14.74
C GLU A 140 -26.64 -19.62 -13.72
N TYR A 141 -25.37 -19.99 -13.93
CA TYR A 141 -24.61 -20.80 -12.98
C TYR A 141 -24.55 -20.16 -11.59
N LEU A 142 -24.20 -18.87 -11.51
CA LEU A 142 -24.07 -18.16 -10.24
C LEU A 142 -25.43 -18.01 -9.54
N ALA A 143 -26.49 -17.74 -10.29
CA ALA A 143 -27.85 -17.64 -9.75
C ALA A 143 -28.35 -18.99 -9.21
N GLU A 144 -28.10 -20.08 -9.95
CA GLU A 144 -28.56 -21.43 -9.58
C GLU A 144 -27.77 -22.00 -8.38
N VAL A 145 -26.43 -21.92 -8.42
CA VAL A 145 -25.57 -22.58 -7.42
C VAL A 145 -25.43 -21.76 -6.14
N PHE A 146 -25.32 -20.44 -6.27
CA PHE A 146 -25.02 -19.56 -5.13
C PHE A 146 -26.16 -18.60 -4.80
N GLY A 147 -27.07 -18.30 -5.74
CA GLY A 147 -28.25 -17.46 -5.51
C GLY A 147 -27.91 -16.13 -4.84
N LEU A 148 -28.58 -15.84 -3.71
CA LEU A 148 -28.42 -14.59 -2.95
C LEU A 148 -27.04 -14.43 -2.30
N LEU A 149 -26.24 -15.50 -2.21
CA LEU A 149 -24.90 -15.45 -1.64
C LEU A 149 -23.99 -14.53 -2.46
N VAL A 150 -24.13 -14.51 -3.79
CA VAL A 150 -23.29 -13.70 -4.69
C VAL A 150 -23.53 -12.20 -4.47
N PRO A 151 -24.77 -11.67 -4.54
CA PRO A 151 -25.05 -10.30 -4.13
C PRO A 151 -24.56 -9.98 -2.72
N GLY A 152 -24.70 -10.92 -1.78
CA GLY A 152 -24.21 -10.78 -0.40
C GLY A 152 -22.69 -10.57 -0.33
N GLN A 153 -21.90 -11.29 -1.12
CA GLN A 153 -20.45 -11.13 -1.18
C GLN A 153 -20.05 -9.77 -1.76
N PHE A 154 -20.70 -9.34 -2.86
CA PHE A 154 -20.46 -8.03 -3.44
C PHE A 154 -20.80 -6.90 -2.45
N ALA A 155 -21.93 -7.01 -1.76
CA ALA A 155 -22.33 -6.06 -0.73
C ALA A 155 -21.33 -6.03 0.43
N ALA A 156 -20.93 -7.19 0.95
CA ALA A 156 -19.96 -7.29 2.04
C ALA A 156 -18.60 -6.68 1.66
N ALA A 157 -18.06 -7.04 0.49
CA ALA A 157 -16.80 -6.48 -0.01
C ALA A 157 -16.88 -4.96 -0.18
N ALA A 158 -17.96 -4.45 -0.78
CA ALA A 158 -18.17 -3.02 -1.02
C ALA A 158 -18.33 -2.24 0.29
N VAL A 159 -19.17 -2.71 1.22
CA VAL A 159 -19.42 -2.04 2.51
C VAL A 159 -18.15 -2.02 3.35
N VAL A 160 -17.46 -3.16 3.46
CA VAL A 160 -16.22 -3.23 4.24
C VAL A 160 -15.12 -2.38 3.62
N ALA A 161 -14.95 -2.41 2.29
CA ALA A 161 -13.99 -1.54 1.60
C ALA A 161 -14.32 -0.05 1.81
N TRP A 162 -15.60 0.33 1.75
CA TRP A 162 -16.05 1.70 2.00
C TRP A 162 -15.73 2.15 3.42
N LEU A 163 -16.11 1.36 4.43
CA LEU A 163 -15.83 1.62 5.85
C LEU A 163 -14.32 1.73 6.10
N ALA A 164 -13.55 0.81 5.53
CA ALA A 164 -12.10 0.74 5.71
C ALA A 164 -11.33 1.77 4.87
N ALA A 165 -11.95 2.46 3.90
CA ALA A 165 -11.30 3.48 3.08
C ALA A 165 -11.60 4.91 3.51
N ARG A 166 -12.71 5.12 4.25
CA ARG A 166 -13.15 6.41 4.81
C ARG A 166 -12.16 6.91 5.85
#